data_AF-A0A8H6HJB7-F1
#
_entry.id   AF-A0A8H6HJB7-F1
#
_cell.length_a   1.000
_cell.length_b   1.000
_cell.length_c   1.000
_cell.angle_alpha   90.00
_cell.angle_beta   90.00
_cell.angle_gamma   90.00
#
_symmetry.space_group_name_H-M   'P 1'
#
loop_
_entity.id
_entity.type
_entity.pdbx_description
1 polymer ?
#
loop_
_entity_poly.entity_id
_entity_poly.type
_entity_poly.pdbx_seq_one_letter_code
_entity_poly.pdbx_strand_id
1 'polypeptide(L)'
;LKYPASTRMMEGEDEVVAKIRGVLCGKDLPPYTEVPFNTNSTSRIRNLRQHVKVTGLGSDDFAAYIDKLHEVHEMFVEHVKDRFVVPFDFLPHEGHESVESHSRYFTDRFLVPYEKNQPFLPGVDPHHVLRKIQPDDFIHGQDNIVEYCVRNMGTKGPTYDACDPSLFKVGDVVEVAFSFVGVPIKDKRMRVILQLRGLTLLDNTIRKVRRIYSMRDTGD
;
A
#
# COMPACT_ATOMS: atom_id res chain seq x y z
N LEU A 1 29.65 -7.22 -4.10
CA LEU A 1 28.61 -7.56 -3.10
C LEU A 1 27.37 -8.03 -3.85
N LYS A 2 26.96 -9.29 -3.69
CA LYS A 2 25.74 -9.84 -4.31
C LYS A 2 24.57 -9.53 -3.37
N TYR A 3 23.56 -8.81 -3.84
CA TYR A 3 22.33 -8.55 -3.08
C TYR A 3 21.71 -9.85 -2.61
N PRO A 4 21.08 -9.91 -1.42
CA PRO A 4 20.02 -10.88 -1.26
C PRO A 4 18.82 -10.28 -2.01
N ALA A 5 18.56 -10.80 -3.21
CA ALA A 5 17.43 -10.39 -4.03
C ALA A 5 16.14 -10.49 -3.21
N SER A 6 15.30 -9.45 -3.24
CA SER A 6 13.94 -9.60 -2.73
C SER A 6 13.25 -10.69 -3.54
N THR A 7 12.53 -11.58 -2.87
CA THR A 7 11.79 -12.65 -3.52
C THR A 7 10.37 -12.18 -3.77
N ARG A 8 9.93 -12.16 -5.04
CA ARG A 8 8.56 -11.84 -5.41
C ARG A 8 7.78 -13.12 -5.67
N MET A 9 6.49 -13.12 -5.35
CA MET A 9 5.60 -14.20 -5.76
C MET A 9 5.21 -14.01 -7.23
N MET A 10 5.44 -15.03 -8.05
CA MET A 10 5.24 -15.00 -9.50
C MET A 10 4.28 -16.12 -9.93
N GLU A 11 3.49 -15.86 -10.96
CA GLU A 11 2.70 -16.85 -11.71
C GLU A 11 3.18 -16.83 -13.16
N GLY A 12 4.02 -17.80 -13.53
CA GLY A 12 4.73 -17.76 -14.81
C GLY A 12 5.75 -16.61 -14.87
N GLU A 13 5.60 -15.71 -15.84
CA GLU A 13 6.44 -14.51 -15.99
C GLU A 13 5.87 -13.28 -15.27
N ASP A 14 4.63 -13.37 -14.81
CA ASP A 14 3.90 -12.25 -14.22
C ASP A 14 3.95 -12.25 -12.69
N GLU A 15 4.02 -11.07 -12.09
CA GLU A 15 3.95 -10.92 -10.65
C GLU A 15 2.52 -11.14 -10.16
N VAL A 16 2.35 -11.93 -9.10
CA VAL A 16 1.04 -12.13 -8.48
C VAL A 16 0.60 -10.85 -7.78
N VAL A 17 -0.53 -10.28 -8.25
CA VAL A 17 -1.21 -9.16 -7.60
C VAL A 17 -2.54 -9.65 -7.02
N ALA A 18 -2.59 -9.74 -5.69
CA ALA A 18 -3.80 -10.08 -4.96
C ALA A 18 -4.61 -8.83 -4.62
N LYS A 19 -5.90 -9.04 -4.34
CA LYS A 19 -6.85 -7.99 -3.98
C LYS A 19 -7.62 -8.38 -2.74
N ILE A 20 -7.74 -7.44 -1.80
CA ILE A 20 -8.63 -7.57 -0.65
C ILE A 20 -9.58 -6.38 -0.60
N ARG A 21 -10.79 -6.60 -0.07
CA ARG A 21 -11.78 -5.55 0.15
C ARG A 21 -11.97 -5.35 1.63
N GLY A 22 -12.06 -4.10 2.06
CA GLY A 22 -12.29 -3.77 3.46
C GLY A 22 -12.55 -2.28 3.66
N VAL A 23 -12.74 -1.91 4.92
CA VAL A 23 -12.89 -0.51 5.34
C VAL A 23 -11.51 0.07 5.62
N LEU A 24 -11.19 1.19 4.99
CA LEU A 24 -9.94 1.92 5.22
C LEU A 24 -9.96 2.49 6.64
N CYS A 25 -9.09 2.00 7.52
CA CYS A 25 -9.02 2.40 8.93
C CYS A 25 -7.74 3.17 9.29
N GLY A 26 -6.74 3.17 8.40
CA GLY A 26 -5.54 4.00 8.52
C GLY A 26 -4.94 4.27 7.15
N LYS A 27 -4.30 5.43 6.98
CA LYS A 27 -3.65 5.80 5.71
C LYS A 27 -2.56 6.85 5.90
N ASP A 28 -1.52 6.74 5.09
CA ASP A 28 -0.54 7.79 4.78
C ASP A 28 -0.41 7.82 3.26
N LEU A 29 -1.14 8.73 2.63
CA LEU A 29 -1.29 8.81 1.18
C LEU A 29 -0.94 10.21 0.69
N PRO A 30 -0.44 10.35 -0.55
CA PRO A 30 -0.21 11.65 -1.17
C PRO A 30 -1.54 12.41 -1.39
N PRO A 31 -1.51 13.68 -1.82
CA PRO A 31 -0.32 14.50 -2.05
C PRO A 31 0.24 15.10 -0.76
N TYR A 32 1.56 15.31 -0.71
CA TYR A 32 2.18 16.14 0.32
C TYR A 32 2.07 17.62 -0.08
N THR A 33 1.49 18.44 0.79
CA THR A 33 1.44 19.90 0.62
C THR A 33 2.70 20.59 1.15
N GLU A 34 3.38 19.95 2.08
CA GLU A 34 4.60 20.44 2.71
C GLU A 34 5.65 19.34 2.75
N VAL A 35 6.92 19.74 2.82
CA VAL A 35 8.03 18.81 2.98
C VAL A 35 7.86 18.06 4.31
N PRO A 36 7.82 16.71 4.30
CA PRO A 36 7.74 15.92 5.52
C PRO A 36 8.86 16.31 6.51
N PHE A 37 8.59 16.27 7.80
CA PHE A 37 9.54 16.77 8.80
C PHE A 37 10.90 16.04 8.75
N ASN A 38 11.98 16.83 8.67
CA ASN A 38 13.39 16.38 8.73
C ASN A 38 13.80 15.42 7.58
N THR A 39 13.62 15.85 6.33
CA THR A 39 14.15 15.19 5.13
C THR A 39 15.67 15.32 4.95
N ASN A 40 16.38 15.95 5.89
CA ASN A 40 17.84 16.07 5.84
C ASN A 40 18.56 14.71 6.01
N SER A 41 17.84 13.65 6.40
CA SER A 41 18.37 12.30 6.54
C SER A 41 17.92 11.41 5.38
N THR A 42 18.87 10.84 4.64
CA THR A 42 18.63 9.84 3.58
C THR A 42 17.85 8.63 4.09
N SER A 43 18.06 8.22 5.36
CA SER A 43 17.30 7.12 5.96
C SER A 43 15.81 7.43 6.10
N ARG A 44 15.43 8.70 6.31
CA ARG A 44 14.02 9.08 6.40
C ARG A 44 13.38 9.13 5.02
N ILE A 45 14.08 9.70 4.04
CA ILE A 45 13.64 9.72 2.63
C ILE A 45 13.40 8.28 2.14
N ARG A 46 14.34 7.35 2.40
CA ARG A 46 14.22 5.93 2.05
C ARG A 46 12.96 5.27 2.62
N ASN A 47 12.48 5.74 3.77
CA ASN A 47 11.31 5.18 4.45
C ASN A 47 9.99 5.89 4.11
N LEU A 48 10.02 6.97 3.32
CA LEU A 48 8.80 7.60 2.83
C LEU A 48 8.03 6.62 1.95
N ARG A 49 6.73 6.47 2.23
CA ARG A 49 5.90 5.44 1.61
C ARG A 49 4.44 5.86 1.57
N GLN A 50 3.74 5.32 0.59
CA GLN A 50 2.29 5.29 0.46
C GLN A 50 1.82 4.08 1.28
N HIS A 51 0.98 4.28 2.29
CA HIS A 51 0.54 3.24 3.21
C HIS A 51 -0.97 3.27 3.42
N VAL A 52 -1.57 2.09 3.47
CA VAL A 52 -2.97 1.89 3.82
C VAL A 52 -3.12 0.75 4.81
N LYS A 53 -4.13 0.87 5.66
CA LYS A 53 -4.56 -0.14 6.62
C LYS A 53 -6.06 -0.37 6.46
N VAL A 54 -6.46 -1.62 6.24
CA VAL A 54 -7.85 -2.01 6.03
C VAL A 54 -8.29 -3.10 6.99
N THR A 55 -9.56 -3.08 7.39
CA THR A 55 -10.18 -4.09 8.24
C THR A 55 -11.54 -4.50 7.70
N GLY A 56 -11.98 -5.74 8.00
CA GLY A 56 -13.32 -6.22 7.71
C GLY A 56 -14.37 -5.88 8.76
N LEU A 57 -13.97 -5.30 9.90
CA LEU A 57 -14.86 -5.05 11.06
C LEU A 57 -15.65 -6.31 11.49
N GLY A 58 -14.99 -7.47 11.42
CA GLY A 58 -15.58 -8.77 11.79
C GLY A 58 -16.35 -9.48 10.68
N SER A 59 -16.20 -9.09 9.41
CA SER A 59 -16.81 -9.83 8.30
C SER A 59 -16.08 -11.15 8.00
N ASP A 60 -16.86 -12.20 7.70
CA ASP A 60 -16.35 -13.53 7.34
C ASP A 60 -15.49 -13.50 6.07
N ASP A 61 -15.89 -12.69 5.07
CA ASP A 61 -15.10 -12.50 3.84
C ASP A 61 -13.69 -11.99 4.14
N PHE A 62 -13.54 -11.11 5.15
CA PHE A 62 -12.24 -10.57 5.51
C PHE A 62 -11.42 -11.57 6.31
N ALA A 63 -12.05 -12.35 7.19
CA ALA A 63 -11.40 -13.46 7.88
C ALA A 63 -10.83 -14.48 6.86
N ALA A 64 -11.58 -14.80 5.80
CA ALA A 64 -11.09 -15.65 4.72
C ALA A 64 -9.87 -15.06 3.98
N TYR A 65 -9.78 -13.72 3.83
CA TYR A 65 -8.56 -13.10 3.30
C TYR A 65 -7.37 -13.27 4.25
N ILE A 66 -7.57 -13.13 5.57
CA ILE A 66 -6.51 -13.36 6.57
C ILE A 66 -6.00 -14.80 6.52
N ASP A 67 -6.90 -15.79 6.46
CA ASP A 67 -6.54 -17.20 6.30
C ASP A 67 -5.71 -17.44 5.04
N LYS A 68 -6.08 -16.80 3.92
CA LYS A 68 -5.30 -16.87 2.68
C LYS A 68 -3.93 -16.22 2.78
N LEU A 69 -3.79 -15.14 3.55
CA LEU A 69 -2.48 -14.53 3.81
C LEU A 69 -1.59 -15.45 4.65
N HIS A 70 -2.17 -16.23 5.57
CA HIS A 70 -1.43 -17.27 6.29
C HIS A 70 -0.96 -18.39 5.36
N GLU A 71 -1.82 -18.87 4.44
CA GLU A 71 -1.42 -19.86 3.43
C GLU A 71 -0.25 -19.34 2.56
N VAL A 72 -0.30 -18.08 2.11
CA VAL A 72 0.81 -17.48 1.36
C VAL A 72 2.09 -17.38 2.20
N HIS A 73 1.99 -17.05 3.49
CA HIS A 73 3.15 -17.04 4.38
C HIS A 73 3.82 -18.42 4.45
N GLU A 74 3.05 -19.50 4.57
CA GLU A 74 3.59 -20.87 4.57
C GLU A 74 4.29 -21.20 3.24
N MET A 75 3.78 -20.73 2.10
CA MET A 75 4.47 -20.89 0.80
C MET A 75 5.87 -20.22 0.82
N PHE A 76 6.01 -19.05 1.45
CA PHE A 76 7.32 -18.41 1.61
C PHE A 76 8.23 -19.19 2.57
N VAL A 77 7.69 -19.78 3.63
CA VAL A 77 8.44 -20.64 4.58
C VAL A 77 9.01 -21.86 3.85
N GLU A 78 8.18 -22.55 3.06
CA GLU A 78 8.60 -23.72 2.31
C GLU A 78 9.66 -23.40 1.24
N HIS A 79 9.53 -22.25 0.60
CA HIS A 79 10.45 -21.79 -0.43
C HIS A 79 11.80 -21.38 0.15
N VAL A 80 11.81 -20.68 1.28
CA VAL A 80 13.02 -20.10 1.88
C VAL A 80 13.54 -20.98 3.01
N LYS A 81 14.22 -22.06 2.63
CA LYS A 81 14.70 -23.11 3.55
C LYS A 81 15.84 -22.69 4.48
N ASP A 82 16.55 -21.60 4.19
CA ASP A 82 17.73 -21.14 4.94
C ASP A 82 17.45 -19.92 5.84
N ARG A 83 16.20 -19.45 5.90
CA ARG A 83 15.80 -18.27 6.67
C ARG A 83 14.53 -18.50 7.45
N PHE A 84 14.43 -17.82 8.59
CA PHE A 84 13.18 -17.73 9.32
C PHE A 84 12.28 -16.66 8.70
N VAL A 85 11.12 -17.06 8.17
CA VAL A 85 10.13 -16.13 7.63
C VAL A 85 9.27 -15.61 8.77
N VAL A 86 9.38 -14.31 9.06
CA VAL A 86 8.61 -13.66 10.13
C VAL A 86 7.12 -13.76 9.80
N PRO A 87 6.28 -14.28 10.72
CA PRO A 87 4.83 -14.30 10.55
C PRO A 87 4.24 -12.91 10.28
N PHE A 88 3.11 -12.87 9.60
CA PHE A 88 2.33 -11.64 9.51
C PHE A 88 1.85 -11.21 10.90
N ASP A 89 1.84 -9.90 11.14
CA ASP A 89 1.35 -9.29 12.36
C ASP A 89 0.14 -8.40 12.01
N PHE A 90 -1.07 -8.96 12.17
CA PHE A 90 -2.32 -8.30 11.82
C PHE A 90 -2.80 -7.40 12.97
N LEU A 91 -2.03 -6.34 13.24
CA LEU A 91 -2.28 -5.42 14.35
C LEU A 91 -3.73 -4.91 14.34
N PRO A 92 -4.52 -5.14 15.40
CA PRO A 92 -5.96 -4.88 15.36
C PRO A 92 -6.29 -3.37 15.26
N HIS A 93 -7.46 -3.09 14.68
CA HIS A 93 -8.13 -1.79 14.72
C HIS A 93 -9.49 -1.97 15.40
N GLU A 94 -9.72 -1.27 16.51
CA GLU A 94 -10.95 -1.39 17.31
C GLU A 94 -11.31 -2.85 17.68
N GLY A 95 -10.29 -3.69 17.91
CA GLY A 95 -10.47 -5.10 18.25
C GLY A 95 -10.63 -6.05 17.06
N HIS A 96 -10.66 -5.55 15.83
CA HIS A 96 -10.73 -6.36 14.61
C HIS A 96 -9.37 -6.45 13.92
N GLU A 97 -9.04 -7.63 13.39
CA GLU A 97 -7.83 -7.83 12.59
C GLU A 97 -7.81 -6.88 11.38
N SER A 98 -6.61 -6.52 10.96
CA SER A 98 -6.43 -5.61 9.85
C SER A 98 -5.15 -5.88 9.06
N VAL A 99 -5.18 -5.52 7.79
CA VAL A 99 -4.09 -5.75 6.84
C VAL A 99 -3.48 -4.41 6.47
N GLU A 100 -2.15 -4.35 6.50
CA GLU A 100 -1.37 -3.18 6.09
C GLU A 100 -0.65 -3.45 4.77
N SER A 101 -0.75 -2.52 3.84
CA SER A 101 -0.06 -2.56 2.55
C SER A 101 0.62 -1.22 2.29
N HIS A 102 1.83 -1.26 1.74
CA HIS A 102 2.55 -0.03 1.44
C HIS A 102 3.54 -0.16 0.28
N SER A 103 3.85 0.97 -0.37
CA SER A 103 4.94 1.06 -1.33
C SER A 103 5.77 2.31 -1.07
N ARG A 104 7.10 2.18 -1.11
CA ARG A 104 8.00 3.31 -0.94
C ARG A 104 7.91 4.24 -2.15
N TYR A 105 8.08 5.55 -1.93
CA TYR A 105 8.20 6.48 -3.06
C TYR A 105 9.53 6.33 -3.79
N PHE A 106 10.56 5.88 -3.09
CA PHE A 106 11.92 5.84 -3.59
C PHE A 106 12.60 4.49 -3.36
N THR A 107 13.46 4.14 -4.31
CA THR A 107 14.38 2.99 -4.25
C THR A 107 15.80 3.50 -4.47
N ASP A 108 16.77 2.99 -3.72
CA ASP A 108 18.16 3.39 -3.90
C ASP A 108 18.67 2.96 -5.30
N ARG A 109 19.26 3.88 -6.06
CA ARG A 109 19.76 3.67 -7.44
C ARG A 109 20.71 2.49 -7.55
N PHE A 110 21.55 2.29 -6.54
CA PHE A 110 22.54 1.21 -6.57
C PHE A 110 21.88 -0.18 -6.58
N LEU A 111 20.65 -0.33 -6.05
CA LEU A 111 19.87 -1.56 -6.09
C LEU A 111 19.33 -1.86 -7.50
N VAL A 112 19.06 -0.81 -8.27
CA VAL A 112 18.34 -0.86 -9.56
C VAL A 112 19.02 0.06 -10.58
N PRO A 113 20.30 -0.19 -10.94
CA PRO A 113 21.12 0.75 -11.70
C PRO A 113 20.62 1.00 -13.12
N TYR A 114 19.89 0.05 -13.70
CA TYR A 114 19.37 0.11 -15.06
C TYR A 114 17.92 0.60 -15.14
N GLU A 115 17.24 0.77 -14.00
CA GLU A 115 15.87 1.26 -13.99
C GLU A 115 15.81 2.77 -14.25
N LYS A 116 14.81 3.17 -15.05
CA LYS A 116 14.55 4.57 -15.34
C LYS A 116 13.75 5.20 -14.20
N ASN A 117 14.12 6.43 -13.85
CA ASN A 117 13.32 7.25 -12.96
C ASN A 117 12.00 7.60 -13.66
N GLN A 118 10.88 7.21 -13.07
CA GLN A 118 9.54 7.51 -13.55
C GLN A 118 9.05 8.84 -12.96
N PRO A 119 8.22 9.61 -13.69
CA PRO A 119 7.53 10.75 -13.12
C PRO A 119 6.47 10.27 -12.12
N PHE A 120 6.23 11.05 -11.06
CA PHE A 120 5.06 10.86 -10.21
C PHE A 120 3.78 11.11 -11.00
N LEU A 121 2.73 10.35 -10.71
CA LEU A 121 1.39 10.59 -11.27
C LEU A 121 0.91 12.00 -10.85
N PRO A 122 0.10 12.70 -11.68
CA PRO A 122 -0.30 14.09 -11.40
C PRO A 122 -0.92 14.32 -10.01
N GLY A 123 -1.73 13.39 -9.51
CA GLY A 123 -2.33 13.47 -8.16
C GLY A 123 -1.40 13.04 -7.01
N VAL A 124 -0.26 12.42 -7.31
CA VAL A 124 0.68 11.93 -6.29
C VAL A 124 1.63 13.05 -5.83
N ASP A 125 2.14 13.86 -6.76
CA ASP A 125 3.06 14.97 -6.42
C ASP A 125 2.68 16.30 -7.14
N PRO A 126 1.44 16.79 -7.00
CA PRO A 126 0.96 18.00 -7.67
C PRO A 126 1.72 19.28 -7.26
N HIS A 127 2.38 19.25 -6.10
CA HIS A 127 3.16 20.37 -5.55
C HIS A 127 4.68 20.19 -5.69
N HIS A 128 5.12 19.12 -6.38
CA HIS A 128 6.54 18.78 -6.57
C HIS A 128 7.34 18.62 -5.27
N VAL A 129 6.67 18.31 -4.16
CA VAL A 129 7.30 18.11 -2.85
C VAL A 129 8.17 16.87 -2.88
N LEU A 130 7.64 15.74 -3.37
CA LEU A 130 8.38 14.48 -3.45
C LEU A 130 9.56 14.61 -4.42
N ARG A 131 9.33 15.21 -5.58
CA ARG A 131 10.40 15.49 -6.56
C ARG A 131 11.50 16.38 -5.98
N LYS A 132 11.15 17.41 -5.20
CA LYS A 132 12.12 18.35 -4.61
C LYS A 132 13.02 17.69 -3.57
N ILE A 133 12.52 16.70 -2.85
CA ILE A 133 13.27 16.01 -1.78
C ILE A 133 13.98 14.74 -2.24
N GLN A 134 13.76 14.30 -3.48
CA GLN A 134 14.41 13.13 -4.05
C GLN A 134 15.92 13.38 -4.24
N PRO A 135 16.80 12.65 -3.54
CA PRO A 135 18.23 12.75 -3.76
C PRO A 135 18.66 12.01 -5.03
N ASP A 136 19.83 12.35 -5.59
CA ASP A 136 20.33 11.78 -6.85
C ASP A 136 20.59 10.26 -6.81
N ASP A 137 20.89 9.73 -5.61
CA ASP A 137 21.10 8.30 -5.37
C ASP A 137 19.79 7.52 -5.18
N PHE A 138 18.63 8.15 -5.40
CA PHE A 138 17.31 7.52 -5.34
C PHE A 138 16.52 7.64 -6.63
N ILE A 139 15.62 6.69 -6.84
CA ILE A 139 14.76 6.60 -8.02
C ILE A 139 13.32 6.38 -7.60
N HIS A 140 12.38 6.94 -8.34
CA HIS A 140 11.00 6.49 -8.36
C HIS A 140 10.87 5.48 -9.51
N GLY A 141 10.99 4.19 -9.21
CA GLY A 141 10.91 3.11 -10.19
C GLY A 141 9.47 2.67 -10.45
N GLN A 142 9.28 1.70 -11.36
CA GLN A 142 7.96 1.11 -11.62
C GLN A 142 7.36 0.50 -10.35
N ASP A 143 8.20 -0.06 -9.49
CA ASP A 143 7.77 -0.65 -8.21
C ASP A 143 7.29 0.37 -7.17
N ASN A 144 7.59 1.65 -7.37
CA ASN A 144 7.19 2.71 -6.47
C ASN A 144 5.85 3.36 -6.85
N ILE A 145 5.30 3.02 -8.03
CA ILE A 145 4.02 3.53 -8.53
C ILE A 145 2.87 2.79 -7.86
N VAL A 146 1.88 3.55 -7.39
CA VAL A 146 0.60 3.05 -6.89
C VAL A 146 -0.51 3.68 -7.73
N GLU A 147 -1.40 2.85 -8.25
CA GLU A 147 -2.57 3.31 -9.00
C GLU A 147 -3.74 3.64 -8.07
N TYR A 148 -4.47 4.70 -8.40
CA TYR A 148 -5.60 5.18 -7.59
C TYR A 148 -6.83 5.31 -8.47
N CYS A 149 -7.90 4.58 -8.15
CA CYS A 149 -9.10 4.52 -8.97
C CYS A 149 -10.38 4.72 -8.16
N VAL A 150 -11.44 5.18 -8.82
CA VAL A 150 -12.81 5.13 -8.30
C VAL A 150 -13.61 4.16 -9.13
N ARG A 151 -14.34 3.26 -8.47
CA ARG A 151 -15.31 2.41 -9.14
C ARG A 151 -16.63 3.18 -9.33
N ASN A 152 -17.03 3.37 -10.58
CA ASN A 152 -18.32 3.96 -10.94
C ASN A 152 -19.26 2.88 -11.47
N MET A 153 -20.50 2.86 -10.99
CA MET A 153 -21.52 1.92 -11.46
C MET A 153 -22.23 2.53 -12.68
N GLY A 154 -21.79 2.14 -13.88
CA GLY A 154 -22.40 2.56 -15.14
C GLY A 154 -23.50 1.60 -15.61
N THR A 155 -24.26 2.01 -16.63
CA THR A 155 -25.33 1.19 -17.24
C THR A 155 -24.81 -0.07 -17.95
N LYS A 156 -23.52 -0.11 -18.31
CA LYS A 156 -22.84 -1.23 -18.97
C LYS A 156 -21.96 -2.06 -18.02
N GLY A 157 -22.01 -1.78 -16.71
CA GLY A 157 -21.13 -2.39 -15.70
C GLY A 157 -20.21 -1.38 -15.02
N PRO A 158 -19.34 -1.85 -14.11
CA PRO A 158 -18.44 -0.99 -13.37
C PRO A 158 -17.33 -0.43 -14.28
N THR A 159 -17.07 0.87 -14.20
CA THR A 159 -15.86 1.52 -14.75
C THR A 159 -14.91 1.87 -13.62
N TYR A 160 -13.62 1.97 -13.95
CA TYR A 160 -12.56 2.32 -13.00
C TYR A 160 -11.83 3.53 -13.56
N ASP A 161 -12.08 4.68 -12.97
CA ASP A 161 -11.53 5.95 -13.42
C ASP A 161 -10.41 6.39 -12.49
N ALA A 162 -9.26 6.79 -13.07
CA ALA A 162 -8.14 7.29 -12.29
C ALA A 162 -8.56 8.48 -11.44
N CYS A 163 -8.05 8.56 -10.21
CA CYS A 163 -8.45 9.59 -9.25
C CYS A 163 -7.27 10.10 -8.42
N ASP A 164 -7.50 11.22 -7.74
CA ASP A 164 -6.52 11.79 -6.82
C ASP A 164 -6.49 10.98 -5.50
N PRO A 165 -5.30 10.62 -4.99
CA PRO A 165 -5.15 9.88 -3.73
C PRO A 165 -5.75 10.59 -2.50
N SER A 166 -5.89 11.92 -2.55
CA SER A 166 -6.55 12.70 -1.50
C SER A 166 -8.04 12.39 -1.33
N LEU A 167 -8.67 11.76 -2.33
CA LEU A 167 -10.08 11.39 -2.32
C LEU A 167 -10.39 10.34 -1.23
N PHE A 168 -9.44 9.45 -0.95
CA PHE A 168 -9.58 8.38 0.03
C PHE A 168 -9.55 8.91 1.46
N LYS A 169 -10.50 8.47 2.28
CA LYS A 169 -10.65 8.83 3.69
C LYS A 169 -10.90 7.60 4.54
N VAL A 170 -10.51 7.67 5.81
CA VAL A 170 -10.86 6.65 6.81
C VAL A 170 -12.39 6.49 6.84
N GLY A 171 -12.85 5.23 6.85
CA GLY A 171 -14.25 4.84 6.75
C GLY A 171 -14.75 4.58 5.32
N ASP A 172 -13.93 4.83 4.29
CA ASP A 172 -14.27 4.42 2.92
C ASP A 172 -14.12 2.90 2.75
N VAL A 173 -15.00 2.28 1.95
CA VAL A 173 -14.86 0.89 1.50
C VAL A 173 -13.98 0.88 0.27
N VAL A 174 -12.90 0.10 0.33
CA VAL A 174 -11.85 0.09 -0.69
C VAL A 174 -11.49 -1.33 -1.12
N GLU A 175 -10.98 -1.46 -2.33
CA GLU A 175 -10.21 -2.63 -2.79
C GLU A 175 -8.73 -2.24 -2.78
N VAL A 176 -7.91 -3.00 -2.06
CA VAL A 176 -6.46 -2.84 -2.00
C VAL A 176 -5.83 -3.92 -2.87
N ALA A 177 -5.08 -3.52 -3.89
CA ALA A 177 -4.29 -4.40 -4.73
C ALA A 177 -2.83 -4.36 -4.27
N PHE A 178 -2.23 -5.52 -4.05
CA PHE A 178 -0.85 -5.63 -3.58
C PHE A 178 -0.15 -6.89 -4.11
N SER A 179 1.17 -6.84 -4.15
CA SER A 179 2.01 -8.01 -4.43
C SER A 179 2.76 -8.47 -3.18
N PHE A 180 3.25 -9.71 -3.20
CA PHE A 180 3.95 -10.32 -2.08
C PHE A 180 5.47 -10.24 -2.30
N VAL A 181 6.17 -9.53 -1.41
CA VAL A 181 7.61 -9.28 -1.53
C VAL A 181 8.34 -9.72 -0.26
N GLY A 182 9.07 -10.83 -0.36
CA GLY A 182 10.00 -11.30 0.65
C GLY A 182 11.27 -10.46 0.68
N VAL A 183 11.46 -9.70 1.76
CA VAL A 183 12.66 -8.87 1.98
C VAL A 183 13.53 -9.51 3.06
N PRO A 184 14.80 -9.84 2.74
CA PRO A 184 15.78 -10.27 3.72
C PRO A 184 16.01 -9.18 4.78
N ILE A 185 15.96 -9.57 6.06
CA ILE A 185 16.30 -8.70 7.19
C ILE A 185 17.48 -9.31 7.97
N LYS A 186 17.90 -8.65 9.07
CA LYS A 186 19.01 -9.11 9.91
C LYS A 186 18.77 -10.53 10.46
N ASP A 187 19.84 -11.18 10.89
CA ASP A 187 19.81 -12.46 11.61
C ASP A 187 19.18 -13.63 10.82
N LYS A 188 19.44 -13.71 9.52
CA LYS A 188 18.89 -14.73 8.60
C LYS A 188 17.37 -14.82 8.65
N ARG A 189 16.70 -13.69 8.83
CA ARG A 189 15.24 -13.61 8.75
C ARG A 189 14.81 -13.02 7.43
N MET A 190 13.58 -13.29 7.06
CA MET A 190 12.90 -12.67 5.93
C MET A 190 11.55 -12.14 6.41
N ARG A 191 11.14 -10.97 5.91
CA ARG A 191 9.80 -10.44 6.11
C ARG A 191 9.08 -10.41 4.79
N VAL A 192 7.88 -10.98 4.73
CA VAL A 192 6.99 -10.80 3.58
C VAL A 192 6.27 -9.47 3.75
N ILE A 193 6.35 -8.62 2.75
CA ILE A 193 5.71 -7.31 2.70
C ILE A 193 4.60 -7.37 1.65
N LEU A 194 3.44 -6.85 1.99
CA LEU A 194 2.37 -6.59 1.03
C LEU A 194 2.68 -5.25 0.35
N GLN A 195 3.31 -5.31 -0.82
CA GLN A 195 3.69 -4.12 -1.58
C GLN A 195 2.45 -3.55 -2.27
N LEU A 196 2.05 -2.34 -1.89
CA LEU A 196 0.88 -1.67 -2.45
C LEU A 196 1.09 -1.42 -3.95
N ARG A 197 0.14 -1.88 -4.77
CA ARG A 197 0.12 -1.70 -6.24
C ARG A 197 -1.02 -0.80 -6.68
N GLY A 198 -2.16 -0.87 -5.99
CA GLY A 198 -3.29 0.00 -6.29
C GLY A 198 -4.31 0.09 -5.17
N LEU A 199 -5.09 1.16 -5.21
CA LEU A 199 -6.17 1.43 -4.26
C LEU A 199 -7.39 1.90 -5.04
N THR A 200 -8.51 1.19 -4.89
CA THR A 200 -9.77 1.53 -5.56
C THR A 200 -10.83 1.88 -4.55
N LEU A 201 -11.47 3.04 -4.72
CA LEU A 201 -12.62 3.45 -3.93
C LEU A 201 -13.87 2.71 -4.44
N LEU A 202 -14.46 1.87 -3.59
CA LEU A 202 -15.66 1.10 -3.92
C LEU A 202 -16.94 1.76 -3.44
N ASP A 203 -16.91 2.37 -2.26
CA ASP A 203 -18.04 3.05 -1.63
C ASP A 203 -17.55 4.08 -0.58
N ASN A 204 -18.15 5.27 -0.56
CA ASN A 204 -17.93 6.32 0.45
C ASN A 204 -19.21 6.86 1.08
N THR A 205 -20.36 6.22 0.82
CA THR A 205 -21.68 6.65 1.27
C THR A 205 -21.79 6.64 2.79
N ILE A 206 -21.35 5.56 3.44
CA ILE A 206 -21.42 5.39 4.91
C ILE A 206 -20.74 6.57 5.62
N ARG A 207 -19.53 6.95 5.19
CA ARG A 207 -18.81 8.10 5.71
C ARG A 207 -19.54 9.41 5.45
N LYS A 208 -20.08 9.61 4.23
CA LYS A 208 -20.79 10.84 3.86
C LYS A 208 -22.07 11.03 4.68
N VAL A 209 -22.82 9.96 4.92
CA VAL A 209 -24.05 9.98 5.72
C VAL A 209 -23.74 10.35 7.18
N ARG A 210 -22.71 9.77 7.80
CA ARG A 210 -22.30 10.10 9.18
C ARG A 210 -21.95 11.58 9.35
N ARG A 211 -21.33 12.21 8.34
CA ARG A 211 -21.00 13.66 8.38
C ARG A 211 -22.25 14.55 8.41
N ILE A 212 -23.34 14.15 7.76
CA ILE A 212 -24.60 14.90 7.75
C ILE A 212 -25.26 14.86 9.13
N TYR A 213 -25.27 13.70 9.79
CA TYR A 213 -25.83 13.57 11.14
C TYR A 213 -25.00 14.31 12.18
N SER A 214 -23.66 14.21 12.15
CA SER A 214 -22.80 14.93 13.11
C SER A 214 -22.89 16.46 13.00
N MET A 215 -23.25 17.00 11.83
CA MET A 215 -23.48 18.45 11.65
C MET A 215 -24.84 18.91 12.19
N ARG A 216 -25.81 18.01 12.32
CA ARG A 216 -27.12 18.30 12.90
C ARG A 216 -27.07 18.29 14.44
N ASP A 217 -26.25 17.42 15.02
CA ASP A 217 -26.12 17.29 16.48
C ASP A 217 -25.25 18.38 17.13
N THR A 218 -24.50 19.17 16.36
CA THR A 218 -23.73 20.33 16.85
C THR A 218 -24.45 21.67 16.64
N GLY A 219 -25.73 21.64 16.29
CA GLY A 219 -26.55 22.78 15.92
C GLY A 219 -27.61 23.18 16.95
N ASP A 220 -27.40 22.87 18.23
CA ASP A 220 -28.22 23.34 19.37
C ASP A 220 -27.42 24.27 20.30
#